data_AF-A0A924IH91-F1
#
_entry.id   AF-A0A924IH91-F1
#
_cell.length_a   1.000
_cell.length_b   1.000
_cell.length_c   1.000
_cell.angle_alpha   90.00
_cell.angle_beta   90.00
_cell.angle_gamma   90.00
#
_symmetry.space_group_name_H-M   'P 1'
#
loop_
_entity.id
_entity.type
_entity.pdbx_description
1 polymer ?
#
loop_
_entity_poly.entity_id
_entity_poly.type
_entity_poly.pdbx_seq_one_letter_code
_entity_poly.pdbx_strand_id
1 'polypeptide(L)'
;MKSKFIYLSWLLSTIATIGSLYFSNVLELPPCSLCWWQRICMFPLVILFAIGFIKKDNNCIYYTTPLVTGGLFISIYHNLLYYGVIESFTACTSGLSCTSKQIEWFGLITIPLLALLTFTLLTIITIYSTLNYRNSHEEK
;
A
#
# COMPACT_ATOMS: atom_id res chain seq x y z
N MET A 1 -10.22 6.50 20.52
CA MET A 1 -9.57 7.22 19.39
C MET A 1 -8.97 6.28 18.34
N LYS A 2 -8.21 5.26 18.71
CA LYS A 2 -7.58 4.30 17.77
C LYS A 2 -8.54 3.56 16.82
N SER A 3 -9.76 3.23 17.26
CA SER A 3 -10.73 2.52 16.41
C SER A 3 -11.11 3.26 15.13
N LYS A 4 -11.15 4.61 15.14
CA LYS A 4 -11.44 5.42 13.95
C LYS A 4 -10.31 5.32 12.92
N PHE A 5 -9.05 5.37 13.37
CA PHE A 5 -7.88 5.26 12.49
C PHE A 5 -7.73 3.85 11.90
N ILE A 6 -8.02 2.81 12.70
CA ILE A 6 -8.03 1.42 12.22
C ILE A 6 -9.13 1.23 11.17
N TYR A 7 -10.33 1.76 11.40
CA TYR A 7 -11.42 1.72 10.42
C TYR A 7 -11.08 2.44 9.12
N LEU A 8 -10.49 3.63 9.20
CA LEU A 8 -10.04 4.38 8.02
C LEU A 8 -8.97 3.61 7.24
N SER A 9 -8.00 3.01 7.95
CA SER A 9 -6.95 2.18 7.34
C SER A 9 -7.52 0.94 6.66
N TRP A 10 -8.50 0.28 7.29
CA TRP A 10 -9.23 -0.83 6.70
C TRP A 10 -9.94 -0.43 5.41
N LEU A 11 -10.69 0.68 5.43
CA LEU A 11 -11.43 1.17 4.27
C LEU A 11 -10.49 1.50 3.11
N LEU A 12 -9.38 2.20 3.38
CA LEU A 12 -8.38 2.54 2.39
C LEU A 12 -7.73 1.28 1.77
N SER A 13 -7.37 0.31 2.63
CA SER A 13 -6.75 -0.94 2.18
C SER A 13 -7.71 -1.80 1.33
N THR A 14 -8.99 -1.79 1.67
CA THR A 14 -10.04 -2.52 0.95
C THR A 14 -10.28 -1.94 -0.43
N ILE A 15 -10.42 -0.60 -0.53
CA ILE A 15 -10.61 0.09 -1.81
C ILE A 15 -9.44 -0.19 -2.75
N ALA A 16 -8.21 -0.07 -2.25
CA ALA A 16 -7.03 -0.32 -3.07
C ALA A 16 -6.87 -1.80 -3.47
N THR A 17 -7.27 -2.75 -2.61
CA THR A 17 -7.31 -4.18 -2.96
C THR A 17 -8.33 -4.46 -4.06
N ILE A 18 -9.54 -3.92 -3.93
CA ILE A 18 -10.59 -4.04 -4.95
C ILE A 18 -10.12 -3.40 -6.26
N GLY A 19 -9.53 -2.21 -6.22
CA GLY A 19 -8.97 -1.55 -7.40
C GLY A 19 -7.89 -2.40 -8.08
N SER A 20 -6.98 -2.99 -7.29
CA SER A 20 -5.95 -3.89 -7.81
C SER A 20 -6.53 -5.12 -8.51
N LEU A 21 -7.60 -5.72 -7.94
CA LEU A 21 -8.30 -6.87 -8.53
C LEU A 21 -9.11 -6.49 -9.77
N TYR A 22 -9.71 -5.29 -9.79
CA TYR A 22 -10.45 -4.76 -10.93
C TYR A 22 -9.54 -4.60 -12.15
N PHE A 23 -8.37 -3.98 -11.97
CA PHE A 23 -7.39 -3.85 -13.05
C PHE A 23 -6.94 -5.22 -13.61
N SER A 24 -6.82 -6.22 -12.75
CA SER A 24 -6.39 -7.57 -13.15
C SER A 24 -7.46 -8.36 -13.90
N ASN A 25 -8.70 -8.36 -13.40
CA ASN A 25 -9.75 -9.27 -13.87
C ASN A 25 -10.71 -8.63 -14.88
N VAL A 26 -10.89 -7.31 -14.83
CA VAL A 26 -11.87 -6.60 -15.67
C VAL A 26 -11.18 -5.90 -16.83
N LEU A 27 -10.06 -5.21 -16.57
CA LEU A 27 -9.29 -4.56 -17.62
C LEU A 27 -8.23 -5.48 -18.25
N GLU A 28 -8.13 -6.72 -17.77
CA GLU A 28 -7.17 -7.74 -18.26
C GLU A 28 -5.72 -7.22 -18.31
N LEU A 29 -5.35 -6.41 -17.31
CA LEU A 29 -3.99 -5.87 -17.18
C LEU A 29 -3.18 -6.73 -16.22
N PRO A 30 -2.36 -7.66 -16.73
CA PRO A 30 -1.49 -8.47 -15.90
C PRO A 30 -0.50 -7.60 -15.10
N PRO A 31 -0.33 -7.86 -13.79
CA PRO A 31 0.57 -7.09 -12.95
C PRO A 31 2.04 -7.40 -13.29
N CYS A 32 2.90 -6.39 -13.19
CA CYS A 32 4.33 -6.61 -13.23
C CYS A 32 4.85 -7.24 -11.91
N SER A 33 6.12 -7.69 -11.90
CA SER A 33 6.73 -8.31 -10.72
C SER A 33 6.72 -7.39 -9.50
N LEU A 34 7.00 -6.09 -9.66
CA LEU A 34 6.93 -5.12 -8.55
C LEU A 34 5.51 -4.90 -8.02
N CYS A 35 4.50 -4.82 -8.91
CA CYS A 35 3.10 -4.75 -8.50
C CYS A 35 2.68 -6.00 -7.70
N TRP A 36 3.24 -7.16 -8.04
CA TRP A 36 2.98 -8.39 -7.29
C TRP A 36 3.53 -8.32 -5.86
N TRP A 37 4.75 -7.79 -5.69
CA TRP A 37 5.30 -7.50 -4.36
C TRP A 37 4.45 -6.50 -3.57
N GLN A 38 3.95 -5.45 -4.21
CA GLN A 38 3.01 -4.50 -3.57
C GLN A 38 1.73 -5.20 -3.11
N ARG A 39 1.18 -6.14 -3.90
CA ARG A 39 -0.01 -6.93 -3.52
C ARG A 39 0.25 -7.81 -2.29
N ILE A 40 1.43 -8.43 -2.16
CA ILE A 40 1.80 -9.21 -0.97
C ILE A 40 1.79 -8.33 0.28
N CYS A 41 2.26 -7.09 0.19
CA CYS A 41 2.19 -6.15 1.31
C CYS A 41 0.74 -5.69 1.56
N MET A 42 -0.06 -5.51 0.52
CA MET A 42 -1.37 -4.87 0.62
C MET A 42 -2.50 -5.79 1.07
N PHE A 43 -2.59 -7.01 0.53
CA PHE A 43 -3.75 -7.88 0.76
C PHE A 43 -3.88 -8.36 2.21
N PRO A 44 -2.77 -8.72 2.91
CA PRO A 44 -2.86 -9.08 4.33
C PRO A 44 -3.31 -7.92 5.21
N LEU A 45 -3.03 -6.66 4.84
CA LEU A 45 -3.43 -5.50 5.63
C LEU A 45 -4.95 -5.38 5.77
N VAL A 46 -5.71 -5.75 4.73
CA VAL A 46 -7.18 -5.75 4.78
C VAL A 46 -7.66 -6.66 5.92
N ILE A 47 -7.09 -7.85 6.02
CA ILE A 47 -7.45 -8.84 7.04
C ILE A 47 -6.98 -8.37 8.42
N LEU A 48 -5.75 -7.87 8.54
CA LEU A 48 -5.19 -7.41 9.82
C LEU A 48 -5.97 -6.22 10.39
N PHE A 49 -6.29 -5.22 9.57
CA PHE A 49 -7.10 -4.08 10.02
C PHE A 49 -8.55 -4.47 10.30
N ALA A 50 -9.13 -5.41 9.54
CA ALA A 50 -10.47 -5.94 9.84
C ALA A 50 -10.52 -6.62 11.22
N ILE A 51 -9.57 -7.51 11.50
CA ILE A 51 -9.46 -8.20 12.78
C ILE A 51 -9.22 -7.20 13.91
N GLY A 52 -8.30 -6.24 13.72
CA GLY A 52 -8.03 -5.17 14.69
C GLY A 52 -9.28 -4.34 15.01
N PHE A 53 -10.11 -4.06 14.00
CA PHE A 53 -11.37 -3.35 14.18
C PHE A 53 -12.41 -4.19 14.95
N ILE A 54 -12.64 -5.44 14.55
CA ILE A 54 -13.64 -6.33 15.17
C ILE A 54 -13.27 -6.64 16.61
N LYS A 55 -12.01 -7.01 16.87
CA LYS A 55 -11.53 -7.33 18.22
C LYS A 55 -11.26 -6.10 19.08
N LYS A 56 -11.36 -4.89 18.49
CA LYS A 56 -10.94 -3.62 19.11
C LYS A 56 -9.50 -3.70 19.65
N ASP A 57 -8.66 -4.51 18.99
CA ASP A 57 -7.28 -4.72 19.38
C ASP A 57 -6.40 -3.61 18.78
N ASN A 58 -5.95 -2.73 19.66
CA ASN A 58 -5.11 -1.59 19.31
C ASN A 58 -3.66 -1.97 19.01
N ASN A 59 -3.25 -3.20 19.32
CA ASN A 59 -1.91 -3.70 19.02
C ASN A 59 -1.74 -4.06 17.54
N CYS A 60 -2.85 -4.15 16.79
CA CYS A 60 -2.80 -4.44 15.35
C CYS A 60 -1.88 -3.47 14.58
N ILE A 61 -1.76 -2.23 15.05
CA ILE A 61 -0.94 -1.18 14.44
C ILE A 61 0.54 -1.55 14.43
N TYR A 62 1.06 -2.17 15.49
CA TYR A 62 2.47 -2.54 15.57
C TYR A 62 2.86 -3.61 14.54
N TYR A 63 1.97 -4.55 14.26
CA TYR A 63 2.22 -5.61 13.27
C TYR A 63 1.96 -5.13 11.84
N THR A 64 1.08 -4.14 11.63
CA THR A 64 0.80 -3.60 10.30
C THR A 64 1.78 -2.52 9.87
N THR A 65 2.33 -1.72 10.78
CA THR A 65 3.32 -0.68 10.46
C THR A 65 4.49 -1.18 9.60
N PRO A 66 5.24 -2.25 9.95
CA PRO A 66 6.37 -2.71 9.13
C PRO A 66 5.93 -3.13 7.71
N LEU A 67 4.75 -3.73 7.60
CA LEU A 67 4.20 -4.19 6.33
C LEU A 67 3.79 -3.02 5.43
N VAL A 68 3.16 -1.99 6.00
CA VAL A 68 2.81 -0.75 5.31
C VAL A 68 4.06 0.01 4.86
N THR A 69 5.07 0.13 5.74
CA THR A 69 6.33 0.82 5.39
C THR A 69 7.11 0.06 4.33
N GLY A 70 7.11 -1.28 4.35
CA GLY A 70 7.71 -2.09 3.29
C GLY A 70 7.05 -1.85 1.94
N GLY A 71 5.71 -1.83 1.90
CA GLY A 71 4.95 -1.46 0.71
C GLY A 71 5.25 -0.04 0.21
N LEU A 72 5.44 0.92 1.13
CA LEU A 72 5.84 2.28 0.80
C LEU A 72 7.19 2.30 0.06
N PHE A 73 8.24 1.65 0.59
CA PHE A 73 9.54 1.60 -0.08
C PHE A 73 9.47 0.97 -1.47
N ILE A 74 8.71 -0.13 -1.62
CA ILE A 74 8.52 -0.79 -2.91
C ILE A 74 7.78 0.13 -3.90
N SER A 75 6.77 0.87 -3.44
CA SER A 75 6.02 1.81 -4.28
C SER A 75 6.86 3.03 -4.70
N ILE A 76 7.71 3.55 -3.81
CA ILE A 76 8.68 4.59 -4.16
C ILE A 76 9.61 4.08 -5.26
N TYR A 77 10.23 2.90 -5.05
CA TYR A 77 11.13 2.31 -6.04
C TYR A 77 10.44 2.09 -7.40
N HIS A 78 9.20 1.59 -7.40
CA HIS A 78 8.42 1.42 -8.63
C HIS A 78 8.14 2.75 -9.33
N ASN A 79 7.83 3.80 -8.58
CA ASN A 79 7.57 5.13 -9.13
C ASN A 79 8.83 5.74 -9.75
N LEU A 80 9.99 5.61 -9.08
CA LEU A 80 11.28 6.06 -9.60
C LEU A 80 11.65 5.34 -10.92
N LEU A 81 11.41 4.03 -11.00
CA LEU A 81 11.59 3.25 -12.24
C LEU A 81 10.62 3.71 -13.34
N TYR A 82 9.34 3.93 -12.99
CA TYR A 82 8.32 4.32 -13.95
C TYR A 82 8.61 5.69 -14.61
N TYR A 83 9.10 6.65 -13.83
CA TYR A 83 9.49 7.98 -14.34
C TYR A 83 10.90 8.03 -14.95
N GLY A 84 11.63 6.91 -14.98
CA GLY A 84 12.97 6.85 -15.58
C GLY A 84 14.05 7.62 -14.80
N VAL A 85 13.81 7.90 -13.50
CA VAL A 85 14.82 8.52 -12.62
C VAL A 85 15.97 7.56 -12.34
N ILE A 86 15.65 6.26 -12.30
CA ILE A 86 16.63 5.18 -12.14
C ILE A 86 16.49 4.20 -13.30
N GLU A 87 17.62 3.74 -13.82
CA GLU A 87 17.63 2.71 -14.84
C GLU A 87 17.18 1.37 -14.24
N SER A 88 16.30 0.67 -14.94
CA SER A 88 15.95 -0.69 -14.56
C SER A 88 17.18 -1.58 -14.74
N PHE A 89 17.68 -2.16 -13.64
CA PHE A 89 18.57 -3.31 -13.74
C PHE A 89 17.78 -4.43 -14.40
N THR A 90 17.94 -4.58 -15.71
CA THR A 90 17.40 -5.69 -16.50
C THR A 90 18.07 -6.97 -16.05
N ALA A 91 17.52 -7.59 -15.01
CA ALA A 91 17.92 -8.92 -14.59
C ALA A 91 16.72 -9.86 -14.75
N CYS A 92 16.55 -10.38 -15.96
CA CYS A 92 15.99 -11.70 -16.26
C CYS A 92 14.85 -12.18 -15.33
N THR A 93 13.62 -11.69 -15.52
CA THR A 93 12.44 -12.39 -15.01
C THR A 93 11.35 -12.42 -16.06
N SER A 94 10.93 -13.63 -16.40
CA SER A 94 9.80 -13.97 -17.27
C SER A 94 8.53 -13.25 -16.79
N GLY A 95 8.21 -12.10 -17.38
CA GLY A 95 7.07 -11.26 -16.99
C GLY A 95 7.04 -9.93 -17.72
N LEU A 96 5.92 -9.21 -17.61
CA LEU A 96 5.75 -7.90 -18.26
C LEU A 96 6.66 -6.84 -17.61
N SER A 97 7.12 -5.90 -18.44
CA SER A 97 8.04 -4.85 -18.02
C SER A 97 7.39 -3.91 -17.00
N CYS A 98 8.05 -3.69 -15.85
CA CYS A 98 7.59 -2.75 -14.83
C CYS A 98 7.57 -1.29 -15.29
N THR A 99 8.23 -1.01 -16.43
CA THR A 99 8.36 0.29 -17.10
C THR A 99 7.32 0.48 -18.21
N SER A 100 6.55 -0.56 -18.59
CA SER A 100 5.55 -0.42 -19.65
C SER A 100 4.37 0.42 -19.17
N LYS A 101 4.06 1.50 -19.89
CA LYS A 101 2.90 2.36 -19.65
C LYS A 101 1.62 1.64 -20.08
N GLN A 102 0.95 0.97 -19.14
CA GLN A 102 -0.28 0.21 -19.42
C GLN A 102 -1.56 1.06 -19.30
N ILE A 103 -1.62 1.98 -18.35
CA ILE A 103 -2.71 2.96 -18.19
C ILE A 103 -2.14 4.32 -17.81
N GLU A 104 -2.47 5.34 -18.59
CA GLU A 104 -2.32 6.74 -18.21
C GLU A 104 -3.70 7.42 -18.28
N TRP A 105 -4.41 7.48 -17.17
CA TRP A 105 -5.61 8.33 -17.09
C TRP A 105 -5.17 9.78 -16.83
N PHE A 106 -5.53 10.69 -17.73
CA PHE A 106 -5.14 12.11 -17.68
C PHE A 106 -3.62 12.39 -17.70
N GLY A 107 -2.77 11.41 -18.05
CA GLY A 107 -1.30 11.57 -18.05
C GLY A 107 -0.65 11.68 -16.66
N LEU A 108 -1.45 11.58 -15.59
CA LEU A 108 -1.01 11.79 -14.19
C LEU A 108 -1.38 10.60 -13.29
N ILE A 109 -2.54 9.96 -13.50
CA ILE A 109 -2.99 8.84 -12.66
C ILE A 109 -2.46 7.54 -13.24
N THR A 110 -1.37 7.05 -12.66
CA THR A 110 -0.75 5.76 -12.99
C THR A 110 -0.96 4.76 -11.86
N ILE A 111 -0.96 3.48 -12.19
CA ILE A 111 -1.03 2.38 -11.21
C ILE A 111 0.01 2.52 -10.09
N PRO A 112 1.32 2.77 -10.38
CA PRO A 112 2.31 2.96 -9.32
C PRO A 112 2.07 4.21 -8.46
N LEU A 113 1.55 5.30 -9.02
CA LEU A 113 1.25 6.51 -8.25
C LEU A 113 0.10 6.28 -7.26
N LEU A 114 -0.95 5.57 -7.67
CA LEU A 114 -2.07 5.19 -6.79
C LEU A 114 -1.60 4.31 -5.63
N ALA A 115 -0.71 3.35 -5.91
CA ALA A 115 -0.11 2.52 -4.87
C ALA A 115 0.72 3.36 -3.89
N LEU A 116 1.57 4.26 -4.40
CA LEU A 116 2.39 5.16 -3.59
C LEU A 116 1.53 6.02 -2.66
N LEU A 117 0.48 6.65 -3.19
CA LEU A 117 -0.43 7.48 -2.41
C LEU A 117 -1.12 6.67 -1.30
N THR A 118 -1.55 5.45 -1.61
CA THR A 118 -2.22 4.58 -0.63
C THR A 118 -1.27 4.16 0.49
N PHE A 119 -0.07 3.67 0.17
CA PHE A 119 0.92 3.28 1.18
C PHE A 119 1.41 4.47 2.00
N THR A 120 1.53 5.65 1.40
CA THR A 120 1.89 6.89 2.11
C THR A 120 0.83 7.25 3.14
N LEU A 121 -0.44 7.25 2.75
CA LEU A 121 -1.56 7.54 3.66
C LEU A 121 -1.64 6.52 4.80
N LEU A 122 -1.52 5.21 4.49
CA LEU A 122 -1.51 4.17 5.52
C LEU A 122 -0.32 4.34 6.48
N THR A 123 0.85 4.72 5.97
CA THR A 123 2.05 4.96 6.80
C THR A 123 1.82 6.13 7.75
N ILE A 124 1.29 7.25 7.25
CA ILE A 124 0.97 8.43 8.06
C ILE A 124 -0.04 8.07 9.16
N ILE A 125 -1.13 7.37 8.80
CA ILE A 125 -2.19 7.01 9.76
C ILE A 125 -1.63 6.08 10.86
N THR A 126 -0.86 5.06 10.49
CA THR A 126 -0.32 4.07 11.45
C THR A 126 0.75 4.69 12.37
N ILE A 127 1.64 5.53 11.84
CA ILE A 127 2.65 6.27 12.64
C ILE A 127 1.97 7.27 13.57
N TYR A 128 1.04 8.10 13.04
CA TYR A 128 0.31 9.08 13.84
C TYR A 128 -0.46 8.40 14.98
N SER A 129 -1.12 7.27 14.70
CA SER A 129 -1.84 6.51 15.73
C SER A 129 -0.92 5.93 16.81
N THR A 130 0.31 5.58 16.44
CA THR A 130 1.35 5.12 17.39
C THR A 130 1.87 6.26 18.26
N LEU A 131 2.20 7.41 17.67
CA LEU A 131 2.68 8.58 18.40
C LEU A 131 1.61 9.13 19.36
N ASN A 132 0.37 9.26 18.90
CA ASN A 132 -0.72 9.75 19.73
C ASN A 132 -1.02 8.80 20.91
N TYR A 133 -0.75 7.51 20.78
CA TYR A 133 -0.86 6.56 21.88
C TYR A 133 0.21 6.76 22.94
N ARG A 134 1.47 6.96 22.51
CA ARG A 134 2.60 7.17 23.41
C ARG A 134 2.37 8.43 24.26
N ASN A 135 1.99 9.54 23.64
CA ASN A 135 1.73 10.80 24.35
C ASN A 135 0.60 10.66 25.39
N SER A 136 -0.46 9.90 25.09
CA SER A 136 -1.56 9.66 26.04
C SER A 136 -1.20 8.80 27.26
N HIS A 137 -0.09 8.08 27.21
CA HIS A 137 0.43 7.28 28.32
C HIS A 137 1.49 8.01 29.14
N GLU A 138 2.12 9.04 28.59
CA GLU A 138 3.14 9.86 29.25
C GLU A 138 2.53 10.96 30.14
N GLU A 139 1.28 11.36 29.88
CA GLU A 139 0.50 12.30 30.71
C GLU A 139 -0.23 11.64 31.91
N LYS A 140 -0.07 10.33 32.13
CA LYS A 140 -0.68 9.59 33.26
C LYS A 140 0.37 9.06 34.22
#